data_AF-A0A510JFA1-F1
#
_entry.id   AF-A0A510JFA1-F1
#
_cell.length_a   1.000
_cell.length_b   1.000
_cell.length_c   1.000
_cell.angle_alpha   90.00
_cell.angle_beta   90.00
_cell.angle_gamma   90.00
#
_symmetry.space_group_name_H-M   'P 1'
#
loop_
_entity.id
_entity.type
_entity.pdbx_description
1 polymer ?
#
loop_
_entity_poly.entity_id
_entity_poly.type
_entity_poly.pdbx_seq_one_letter_code
_entity_poly.pdbx_strand_id
1 'polypeptide(L)'
;MNKIVNRWTDSIKDKNTSELGYKDRLKEHKIVDFTLSKTEFTALGNTSLFTSSYGKIKKINGGYNVNITVLIQYRDTFDDVKNILASGSRNNPRKELEGGNPFGMETRKKEIKINKTLKSLKEIENEVKRKLSQRR
;
A
#
# COMPACT_ATOMS: atom_id res chain seq x y z
N MET A 1 5.81 5.01 -1.66
CA MET A 1 5.45 6.21 -2.43
C MET A 1 6.44 6.49 -3.55
N ASN A 2 7.75 6.50 -3.28
CA ASN A 2 8.81 6.75 -4.29
C ASN A 2 8.67 5.88 -5.54
N LYS A 3 8.32 4.60 -5.38
CA LYS A 3 8.09 3.69 -6.52
C LYS A 3 6.93 4.13 -7.43
N ILE A 4 5.84 4.69 -6.89
CA ILE A 4 4.74 5.22 -7.70
C ILE A 4 5.20 6.45 -8.51
N VAL A 5 5.94 7.35 -7.87
CA VAL A 5 6.50 8.54 -8.54
C VAL A 5 7.50 8.14 -9.63
N ASN A 6 8.38 7.19 -9.34
CA ASN A 6 9.34 6.67 -10.32
C ASN A 6 8.62 6.05 -11.51
N ARG A 7 7.61 5.20 -11.28
CA ARG A 7 6.83 4.61 -12.39
C ARG A 7 6.10 5.66 -13.23
N TRP A 8 5.59 6.74 -12.63
CA TRP A 8 5.05 7.86 -13.41
C TRP A 8 6.12 8.58 -14.22
N THR A 9 7.29 8.79 -13.62
CA THR A 9 8.46 9.40 -14.28
C THR A 9 8.88 8.57 -15.50
N ASP A 10 8.98 7.25 -15.34
CA ASP A 10 9.30 6.32 -16.41
C ASP A 10 8.21 6.32 -17.49
N SER A 11 6.92 6.33 -17.09
CA SER A 11 5.79 6.31 -18.03
C SER A 11 5.75 7.50 -18.98
N ILE A 12 6.32 8.64 -18.58
CA ILE A 12 6.32 9.88 -19.36
C ILE A 12 7.70 10.26 -19.89
N LYS A 13 8.74 9.47 -19.63
CA LYS A 13 10.13 9.79 -20.02
C LYS A 13 10.23 10.15 -21.51
N ASP A 14 9.69 9.27 -22.36
CA ASP A 14 9.77 9.36 -23.82
C ASP A 14 8.47 9.87 -24.46
N LYS A 15 7.54 10.42 -23.65
CA LYS A 15 6.22 10.86 -24.11
C LYS A 15 5.89 12.27 -23.62
N ASN A 16 4.99 12.96 -24.32
CA ASN A 16 4.42 14.24 -23.87
C ASN A 16 3.24 14.06 -22.93
N THR A 17 2.55 12.92 -23.01
CA THR A 17 1.39 12.59 -22.18
C THR A 17 1.46 11.11 -21.81
N SER A 18 1.13 10.82 -20.56
CA SER A 18 0.95 9.47 -20.04
C SER A 18 -0.43 9.39 -19.40
N GLU A 19 -1.20 8.37 -19.76
CA GLU A 19 -2.56 8.17 -19.27
C GLU A 19 -2.76 6.69 -18.94
N LEU A 20 -3.26 6.42 -17.74
CA LEU A 20 -3.50 5.07 -17.24
C LEU A 20 -4.93 5.01 -16.71
N GLY A 21 -5.69 4.02 -17.18
CA GLY A 21 -7.02 3.72 -16.67
C GLY A 21 -6.96 3.05 -15.29
N TYR A 22 -8.11 2.90 -14.65
CA TYR A 22 -8.20 2.23 -13.36
C TYR A 22 -7.75 0.76 -13.42
N LYS A 23 -8.01 0.05 -14.53
CA LYS A 23 -7.62 -1.35 -14.72
C LYS A 23 -6.10 -1.48 -14.85
N ASP A 24 -5.47 -0.57 -15.60
CA ASP A 24 -4.03 -0.54 -15.93
C ASP A 24 -3.20 0.28 -14.95
N ARG A 25 -3.79 0.60 -13.78
CA ARG A 25 -3.16 1.44 -12.77
C ARG A 25 -1.82 0.86 -12.31
N LEU A 26 -0.87 1.74 -12.00
CA LEU A 26 0.40 1.36 -11.39
C LEU A 26 0.13 0.83 -9.99
N LYS A 27 0.43 -0.44 -9.72
CA LYS A 27 0.22 -1.10 -8.41
C LYS A 27 1.55 -1.36 -7.73
N GLU A 28 1.62 -1.07 -6.45
CA GLU A 28 2.76 -1.33 -5.61
C GLU A 28 2.29 -1.94 -4.28
N HIS A 29 2.97 -3.01 -3.87
CA HIS A 29 2.76 -3.71 -2.62
C HIS A 29 4.03 -3.64 -1.78
N LYS A 30 3.87 -3.36 -0.49
CA LYS A 30 4.96 -3.34 0.47
C LYS A 30 4.48 -3.98 1.78
N ILE A 31 5.27 -4.90 2.33
CA ILE A 31 5.09 -5.35 3.72
C ILE A 31 5.55 -4.22 4.65
N VAL A 32 4.69 -3.85 5.58
CA VAL A 32 4.97 -2.82 6.58
C VAL A 32 4.99 -3.50 7.94
N ASP A 33 6.09 -3.31 8.65
CA ASP A 33 6.21 -3.78 10.02
C ASP A 33 5.64 -2.71 10.96
N PHE A 34 4.53 -3.03 11.62
CA PHE A 34 3.91 -2.20 12.66
C PHE A 34 4.20 -2.73 14.06
N THR A 35 5.09 -3.72 14.23
CA THR A 35 5.43 -4.21 15.56
C THR A 35 6.03 -3.09 16.40
N LEU A 36 5.17 -2.52 17.25
CA LEU A 36 5.55 -1.56 18.27
C LEU A 36 6.23 -2.37 19.37
N SER A 37 7.56 -2.43 19.31
CA SER A 37 8.43 -2.74 20.43
C SER A 37 8.58 -4.20 20.86
N LYS A 38 9.70 -4.41 21.55
CA LYS A 38 10.21 -5.61 22.21
C LYS A 38 9.27 -6.10 23.32
N THR A 39 8.08 -6.58 22.99
CA THR A 39 7.14 -7.15 23.98
C THR A 39 7.01 -8.66 23.81
N GLU A 40 6.76 -9.37 24.92
CA GLU A 40 6.77 -10.84 25.09
C GLU A 40 5.73 -11.61 24.27
N PHE A 41 4.96 -10.93 23.41
CA PHE A 41 3.96 -11.54 22.55
C PHE A 41 4.23 -11.20 21.08
N THR A 42 4.62 -12.22 20.32
CA THR A 42 4.72 -12.17 18.86
C THR A 42 3.32 -12.38 18.28
N ALA A 43 2.68 -11.31 17.81
CA ALA A 43 1.54 -11.48 16.90
C ALA A 43 2.09 -11.93 15.54
N LEU A 44 1.73 -13.14 15.09
CA LEU A 44 2.08 -13.67 13.76
C LEU A 44 1.19 -13.04 12.68
N GLY A 45 1.25 -11.72 12.59
CA GLY A 45 0.48 -10.93 11.65
C GLY A 45 1.38 -10.13 10.72
N ASN A 46 1.09 -10.16 9.42
CA ASN A 46 1.78 -9.34 8.42
C ASN A 46 0.85 -8.22 7.93
N THR A 47 1.28 -6.97 8.07
CA THR A 47 0.57 -5.85 7.46
C THR A 47 1.14 -5.54 6.08
N SER A 48 0.25 -5.47 5.10
CA SER A 48 0.57 -5.09 3.72
C SER A 48 -0.02 -3.72 3.39
N LEU A 49 0.83 -2.83 2.88
CA LEU A 49 0.44 -1.57 2.28
C LEU A 49 0.31 -1.74 0.77
N PHE A 50 -0.91 -1.60 0.28
CA PHE A 50 -1.24 -1.53 -1.14
C PHE A 50 -1.37 -0.07 -1.55
N THR A 51 -0.55 0.35 -2.50
CA THR A 51 -0.68 1.66 -3.13
C THR A 51 -0.88 1.49 -4.62
N SER A 52 -1.77 2.26 -5.21
CA SER A 52 -1.90 2.29 -6.66
C SER A 52 -2.25 3.66 -7.19
N SER A 53 -1.96 3.93 -8.44
CA SER A 53 -2.27 5.23 -9.05
C SER A 53 -2.65 5.13 -10.51
N TYR A 54 -3.60 5.95 -10.92
CA TYR A 54 -4.09 6.06 -12.30
C TYR A 54 -4.48 7.51 -12.61
N GLY A 55 -4.74 7.82 -13.87
CA GLY A 55 -5.06 9.15 -14.35
C GLY A 55 -4.08 9.60 -15.43
N LYS A 56 -3.83 10.91 -15.50
CA LYS A 56 -3.13 11.54 -16.62
C LYS A 56 -2.05 12.50 -16.14
N ILE A 57 -0.91 12.45 -16.79
CA ILE A 57 0.17 13.44 -16.66
C ILE A 57 0.50 13.96 -18.06
N LYS A 58 0.60 15.28 -18.20
CA LYS A 58 0.99 15.95 -19.43
C LYS A 58 2.17 16.88 -19.16
N LYS A 59 3.24 16.76 -19.95
CA LYS A 59 4.35 17.72 -19.95
C LYS A 59 3.85 19.07 -20.47
N ILE A 60 4.21 20.15 -19.79
CA ILE A 60 3.92 21.53 -20.18
C ILE A 60 5.20 22.35 -20.13
N ASN A 61 5.18 23.56 -20.68
CA ASN A 61 6.36 24.43 -20.63
C ASN A 61 6.69 24.77 -19.16
N GLY A 62 7.84 24.30 -18.67
CA GLY A 62 8.29 24.51 -17.30
C GLY A 62 7.73 23.55 -16.24
N GLY A 63 7.07 22.45 -16.61
CA GLY A 63 6.62 21.45 -15.63
C GLY A 63 5.65 20.39 -16.15
N TYR A 64 4.72 20.00 -15.29
CA TYR A 64 3.75 18.91 -15.53
C TYR A 64 2.36 19.33 -15.07
N ASN A 65 1.37 19.14 -15.93
CA ASN A 65 -0.03 19.13 -15.52
C ASN A 65 -0.39 17.71 -15.07
N VAL A 66 -0.69 17.55 -13.78
CA VAL A 66 -0.93 16.26 -13.13
C VAL A 66 -2.38 16.18 -12.71
N ASN A 67 -3.10 15.18 -13.25
CA ASN A 67 -4.45 14.80 -12.87
C ASN A 67 -4.49 13.29 -12.59
N ILE A 68 -4.09 12.88 -11.38
CA ILE A 68 -4.02 11.48 -10.98
C ILE A 68 -4.81 11.22 -9.70
N THR A 69 -5.25 9.98 -9.53
CA THR A 69 -5.82 9.47 -8.29
C THR A 69 -4.88 8.42 -7.72
N VAL A 70 -4.50 8.58 -6.46
CA VAL A 70 -3.71 7.63 -5.68
C VAL A 70 -4.64 6.92 -4.70
N LEU A 71 -4.61 5.60 -4.71
CA LEU A 71 -5.36 4.72 -3.81
C LEU A 71 -4.39 4.10 -2.80
N ILE A 72 -4.78 4.12 -1.54
CA ILE A 72 -3.99 3.55 -0.44
C ILE A 72 -4.89 2.65 0.40
N GLN A 73 -4.44 1.44 0.68
CA GLN A 73 -5.14 0.48 1.51
C GLN A 73 -4.15 -0.35 2.32
N TYR A 74 -4.42 -0.50 3.61
CA TYR A 74 -3.76 -1.48 4.46
C TYR A 74 -4.60 -2.76 4.53
N ARG A 75 -3.91 -3.89 4.51
CA ARG A 75 -4.46 -5.21 4.79
C ARG A 75 -3.59 -5.89 5.84
N ASP A 76 -4.19 -6.27 6.95
CA ASP A 76 -3.58 -7.14 7.94
C ASP A 76 -3.96 -8.58 7.62
N THR A 77 -2.99 -9.49 7.73
CA THR A 77 -3.21 -10.93 7.61
C THR A 77 -2.67 -11.60 8.86
N PHE A 78 -3.47 -12.43 9.50
CA PHE A 78 -3.13 -13.17 10.70
C PHE A 78 -3.13 -14.65 10.36
N ASP A 79 -2.05 -15.33 10.72
CA ASP A 79 -2.00 -16.78 10.62
C ASP A 79 -2.83 -17.37 11.77
N ASP A 80 -3.86 -18.13 11.42
CA ASP A 80 -4.66 -18.88 12.39
C ASP A 80 -3.81 -20.05 12.92
N VAL A 81 -3.95 -20.38 14.21
CA VAL A 81 -3.38 -21.60 14.78
C VAL A 81 -4.52 -22.58 14.96
N LYS A 82 -4.40 -23.77 14.34
CA LYS A 82 -5.46 -24.77 14.37
C LYS A 82 -5.82 -25.09 15.83
N ASN A 83 -7.12 -25.06 16.11
CA ASN A 83 -7.72 -25.08 17.46
C ASN A 83 -6.98 -25.98 18.46
N ILE A 84 -6.47 -25.39 19.57
CA ILE A 84 -5.72 -26.04 20.65
C ILE A 84 -6.52 -27.19 21.31
N LEU A 85 -7.85 -27.20 21.14
CA LEU A 85 -8.75 -28.25 21.64
C LEU A 85 -8.90 -29.46 20.71
N ALA A 86 -8.23 -29.49 19.55
CA ALA A 86 -8.19 -30.68 18.71
C ALA A 86 -7.51 -31.83 19.48
N SER A 87 -8.30 -32.86 19.78
CA SER A 87 -8.08 -34.11 20.53
C SER A 87 -6.69 -34.78 20.44
N GLY A 88 -5.64 -34.10 20.89
CA GLY A 88 -4.25 -34.60 20.89
C GLY A 88 -3.21 -33.65 21.49
N SER A 89 -3.51 -32.35 21.60
CA SER A 89 -2.60 -31.34 22.20
C SER A 89 -2.31 -31.58 23.69
N ARG A 90 -3.27 -32.11 24.46
CA ARG A 90 -3.09 -32.40 25.90
C ARG A 90 -1.94 -33.37 26.22
N ASN A 91 -1.56 -34.23 25.27
CA ASN A 91 -0.60 -35.31 25.53
C ASN A 91 0.83 -34.99 25.08
N ASN A 92 1.06 -33.90 24.34
CA ASN A 92 2.42 -33.48 23.94
C ASN A 92 2.52 -31.94 23.85
N PRO A 93 2.81 -31.25 24.96
CA PRO A 93 2.80 -29.78 25.04
C PRO A 93 3.88 -29.10 24.18
N ARG A 94 4.83 -29.86 23.61
CA ARG A 94 5.87 -29.36 22.69
C ARG A 94 5.55 -29.59 21.21
N LYS A 95 4.40 -30.18 20.88
CA LYS A 95 4.01 -30.36 19.48
C LYS A 95 3.59 -29.00 18.92
N GLU A 96 4.32 -28.51 17.93
CA GLU A 96 3.94 -27.31 17.17
C GLU A 96 2.51 -27.49 16.63
N LEU A 97 1.66 -26.49 16.84
CA LEU A 97 0.30 -26.50 16.30
C LEU A 97 0.39 -26.40 14.77
N GLU A 98 -0.37 -27.24 14.08
CA GLU A 98 -0.51 -27.07 12.63
C GLU A 98 -1.12 -25.69 12.35
N GLY A 99 -0.59 -24.98 11.36
CA GLY A 99 -1.16 -23.71 10.89
C GLY A 99 -2.59 -23.91 10.40
N GLY A 100 -3.48 -23.00 10.79
CA GLY A 100 -4.85 -22.88 10.30
C GLY A 100 -4.94 -22.03 9.03
N ASN A 101 -6.18 -21.73 8.60
CA ASN A 101 -6.40 -20.85 7.46
C ASN A 101 -6.23 -19.39 7.90
N PRO A 102 -5.32 -18.61 7.28
CA PRO A 102 -5.15 -17.22 7.67
C PRO A 102 -6.40 -16.41 7.35
N PHE A 103 -6.73 -15.46 8.22
CA PHE A 103 -7.77 -14.47 7.97
C PHE A 103 -7.15 -13.07 7.90
N GLY A 104 -7.86 -12.13 7.30
CA GLY A 104 -7.33 -10.78 7.15
C GLY A 104 -8.39 -9.71 7.27
N MET A 105 -7.94 -8.52 7.69
CA MET A 105 -8.76 -7.33 7.80
C MET A 105 -8.23 -6.27 6.85
N GLU A 106 -9.12 -5.66 6.09
CA GLU A 106 -8.77 -4.58 5.17
C GLU A 106 -9.33 -3.26 5.67
N THR A 107 -8.47 -2.24 5.66
CA THR A 107 -8.92 -0.86 5.84
C THR A 107 -9.74 -0.40 4.63
N ARG A 108 -10.57 0.63 4.83
CA ARG A 108 -11.23 1.30 3.71
C ARG A 108 -10.19 1.92 2.78
N LYS A 109 -10.41 1.80 1.48
CA LYS A 109 -9.56 2.43 0.46
C LYS A 109 -9.59 3.95 0.63
N LYS A 110 -8.43 4.55 0.84
CA LYS A 110 -8.26 6.00 0.87
C LYS A 110 -7.90 6.49 -0.52
N GLU A 111 -8.73 7.37 -1.07
CA GLU A 111 -8.50 7.99 -2.37
C GLU A 111 -7.94 9.40 -2.22
N ILE A 112 -6.87 9.69 -2.95
CA ILE A 112 -6.18 10.97 -2.95
C ILE A 112 -6.11 11.47 -4.38
N LYS A 113 -6.95 12.45 -4.70
CA LYS A 113 -6.97 13.10 -6.01
C LYS A 113 -5.94 14.22 -6.05
N ILE A 114 -5.07 14.23 -7.04
CA ILE A 114 -4.10 15.29 -7.30
C ILE A 114 -4.44 15.86 -8.67
N ASN A 115 -4.98 17.08 -8.68
CA ASN A 115 -5.27 17.83 -9.89
C ASN A 115 -4.60 19.21 -9.76
N LYS A 116 -3.35 19.30 -10.21
CA LYS A 116 -2.60 20.57 -10.23
C LYS A 116 -1.39 20.52 -11.14
N THR A 117 -0.86 21.71 -11.41
CA THR A 117 0.44 21.90 -12.07
C THR A 117 1.58 21.74 -11.06
N LEU A 118 2.63 21.00 -11.46
CA LEU A 118 3.84 20.72 -10.69
C LEU A 118 5.08 21.12 -11.48
N LYS A 119 6.12 21.64 -10.82
CA LYS A 119 7.42 21.88 -11.47
C LYS A 119 8.20 20.58 -11.61
N SER A 120 8.05 19.66 -10.65
CA SER A 120 8.66 18.34 -10.65
C SER A 120 7.68 17.23 -10.28
N LEU A 121 7.81 16.06 -10.92
CA LEU A 121 7.03 14.87 -10.54
C LEU A 121 7.32 14.40 -9.11
N LYS A 122 8.49 14.74 -8.53
CA LYS A 122 8.80 14.46 -7.12
C LYS A 122 7.82 15.14 -6.16
N GLU A 123 7.23 16.27 -6.54
CA GLU A 123 6.24 16.97 -5.72
C GLU A 123 4.94 16.20 -5.53
N ILE A 124 4.67 15.18 -6.35
CA ILE A 124 3.52 14.26 -6.15
C ILE A 124 3.60 13.63 -4.76
N GLU A 125 4.79 13.22 -4.30
CA GLU A 125 4.95 12.60 -2.98
C GLU A 125 4.56 13.55 -1.86
N ASN A 126 4.99 14.81 -1.94
CA ASN A 126 4.69 15.83 -0.94
C ASN A 126 3.19 16.11 -0.87
N GLU A 127 2.51 16.11 -2.01
CA GLU A 127 1.06 16.28 -2.07
C GLU A 127 0.29 15.12 -1.48
N VAL A 128 0.73 13.90 -1.75
CA VAL A 128 0.14 12.72 -1.12
C VAL A 128 0.31 12.81 0.39
N LYS A 129 1.51 13.12 0.90
CA LYS A 129 1.77 13.28 2.34
C LYS A 129 0.90 14.38 2.97
N ARG A 130 0.82 15.54 2.32
CA ARG A 130 0.00 16.67 2.77
C ARG A 130 -1.48 16.30 2.86
N LYS A 131 -2.03 15.65 1.83
CA LYS A 131 -3.44 15.21 1.85
C LYS A 131 -3.69 14.06 2.82
N LEU A 132 -2.67 13.25 3.11
CA LEU A 132 -2.74 12.22 4.15
C LEU A 132 -2.82 12.82 5.55
N SER A 133 -2.02 13.86 5.83
CA SER A 133 -1.95 14.52 7.14
C SER A 133 -3.10 15.49 7.42
N GLN A 134 -3.79 15.97 6.37
CA GLN A 134 -4.93 16.89 6.47
C GLN A 134 -6.20 16.30 7.13
N ARG A 135 -6.13 15.14 7.80
CA ARG A 135 -7.26 14.59 8.55
C ARG A 135 -6.81 14.07 9.91
N ARG A 136 -7.16 14.82 10.96
CA ARG A 136 -7.69 14.28 12.21
C ARG A 136 -9.19 14.11 12.03
#